data_AF-A0AAU0F406-F1
#
_entry.id   AF-A0AAU0F406-F1
#
_cell.length_a   1.000
_cell.length_b   1.000
_cell.length_c   1.000
_cell.angle_alpha   90.00
_cell.angle_beta   90.00
_cell.angle_gamma   90.00
#
_symmetry.space_group_name_H-M   'P 1'
#
loop_
_entity.id
_entity.type
_entity.pdbx_description
1 polymer ?
#
loop_
_entity_poly.entity_id
_entity_poly.type
_entity_poly.pdbx_seq_one_letter_code
_entity_poly.pdbx_strand_id
1 'polypeptide(L)'
;MKVANLVLAKAQRMVECGHDVVILLDSITRLARAYNTVTPASGKILSGGVDANALHKPKRFFGSARKIEGGGSLTIIATALIDTALRWMK
;
A
#
# COMPACT_ATOMS: atom_id res chain seq x y z
N MET A 1 11.22 2.13 -4.44
CA MET A 1 9.79 1.71 -4.55
C MET A 1 9.35 1.54 -6.01
N LYS A 2 10.05 0.74 -6.82
CA LYS A 2 9.71 0.52 -8.24
C LYS A 2 8.88 -0.77 -8.44
N VAL A 3 9.27 -1.84 -7.75
CA VAL A 3 8.65 -3.17 -7.87
C VAL A 3 7.19 -3.18 -7.42
N ALA A 4 6.86 -2.61 -6.25
CA ALA A 4 5.48 -2.58 -5.75
C ALA A 4 4.51 -1.91 -6.74
N ASN A 5 4.90 -0.77 -7.33
CA ASN A 5 4.07 -0.08 -8.32
C ASN A 5 3.92 -0.88 -9.61
N LEU A 6 4.96 -1.59 -10.04
CA LEU A 6 4.89 -2.47 -11.22
C LEU A 6 3.94 -3.64 -10.98
N VAL A 7 4.01 -4.28 -9.81
CA VAL A 7 3.10 -5.38 -9.43
C VAL A 7 1.67 -4.89 -9.40
N LEU A 8 1.42 -3.71 -8.81
CA LEU A 8 0.08 -3.12 -8.79
C LEU A 8 -0.44 -2.82 -10.19
N ALA A 9 0.37 -2.20 -11.06
CA ALA A 9 -0.02 -1.89 -12.43
C ALA A 9 -0.34 -3.17 -13.22
N LYS A 10 0.48 -4.22 -13.07
CA LYS A 10 0.23 -5.52 -13.69
C LYS A 10 -1.07 -6.14 -13.19
N ALA A 11 -1.30 -6.14 -11.88
CA ALA A 11 -2.52 -6.68 -11.28
C ALA A 11 -3.76 -5.94 -11.79
N GLN A 12 -3.72 -4.61 -11.86
CA GLN A 12 -4.82 -3.80 -12.41
C GLN A 12 -5.14 -4.15 -13.86
N ARG A 13 -4.13 -4.29 -14.72
CA ARG A 13 -4.32 -4.72 -16.12
C ARG A 13 -4.94 -6.12 -16.21
N MET A 14 -4.51 -7.06 -15.38
CA MET A 14 -5.09 -8.41 -15.35
C MET A 14 -6.57 -8.39 -14.93
N VAL A 15 -6.92 -7.56 -13.96
CA VAL A 15 -8.31 -7.37 -13.49
C VAL A 15 -9.18 -6.68 -14.53
N GLU A 16 -8.64 -5.68 -15.26
CA GLU A 16 -9.30 -5.07 -16.42
C GLU A 16 -9.58 -6.11 -17.52
N CYS A 17 -8.73 -7.14 -17.67
CA CYS A 17 -8.95 -8.27 -18.57
C CYS A 17 -9.84 -9.40 -18.01
N GLY A 18 -10.52 -9.18 -16.88
CA GLY A 18 -11.47 -10.15 -16.32
C GLY A 18 -10.88 -11.18 -15.33
N HIS A 19 -9.60 -11.06 -14.95
CA HIS A 19 -8.98 -12.03 -14.05
C HIS A 19 -9.16 -11.66 -12.58
N ASP A 20 -9.39 -12.67 -11.73
CA ASP A 20 -9.32 -12.53 -10.28
C ASP A 20 -7.87 -12.67 -9.80
N VAL A 21 -7.34 -11.60 -9.22
CA VAL A 21 -5.94 -11.48 -8.82
C VAL A 21 -5.84 -11.34 -7.30
N VAL A 22 -4.95 -12.13 -6.70
CA VAL A 22 -4.61 -12.04 -5.28
C VAL A 22 -3.16 -11.59 -5.11
N ILE A 23 -2.93 -10.56 -4.30
CA ILE A 23 -1.61 -10.13 -3.85
C ILE A 23 -1.45 -10.45 -2.37
N LEU A 24 -0.45 -11.27 -2.04
CA LEU A 24 0.00 -11.50 -0.68
C LEU A 24 1.17 -10.55 -0.37
N LEU A 25 0.95 -9.61 0.54
CA LEU A 25 1.92 -8.56 0.89
C LEU A 25 2.45 -8.74 2.32
N ASP A 26 3.72 -9.15 2.45
CA ASP A 26 4.43 -9.15 3.72
C ASP A 26 5.53 -8.06 3.72
N SER A 27 5.33 -6.86 4.28
CA SER A 27 4.17 -6.38 5.05
C SER A 27 3.77 -4.96 4.65
N ILE A 28 2.51 -4.57 4.91
CA ILE A 28 2.06 -3.19 4.66
C ILE A 28 2.84 -2.18 5.51
N THR A 29 3.26 -2.58 6.70
CA THR A 29 4.10 -1.79 7.61
C THR A 29 5.43 -1.42 6.99
N ARG A 30 6.12 -2.41 6.42
CA ARG A 30 7.43 -2.22 5.80
C ARG A 30 7.29 -1.39 4.52
N LEU A 31 6.24 -1.63 3.73
CA LEU A 31 5.92 -0.83 2.56
C LEU A 31 5.72 0.65 2.93
N ALA A 32 4.95 0.93 3.98
CA ALA A 32 4.70 2.29 4.44
C ALA A 32 5.97 2.99 4.97
N ARG A 33 6.84 2.29 5.71
CA ARG A 33 8.14 2.83 6.12
C ARG A 33 9.01 3.19 4.92
N ALA A 34 9.09 2.30 3.92
CA ALA A 34 9.85 2.55 2.72
C ALA A 34 9.33 3.76 1.94
N TYR A 35 8.01 4.01 1.95
CA TYR A 35 7.43 5.23 1.40
C TYR A 35 7.80 6.49 2.21
N ASN A 36 7.85 6.41 3.54
CA ASN A 36 8.27 7.53 4.39
C ASN A 36 9.72 7.95 4.12
N THR A 37 10.65 7.00 3.98
CA THR A 37 12.07 7.30 3.74
C THR A 37 12.35 7.99 2.40
N VAL A 38 11.51 7.74 1.38
CA VAL A 38 11.71 8.31 0.02
C VAL A 38 10.83 9.53 -0.26
N THR A 39 9.93 9.90 0.66
CA THR A 39 9.04 11.05 0.47
C THR A 39 9.74 12.30 1.00
N PRO A 40 9.80 13.40 0.21
CA PRO A 40 10.33 14.67 0.70
C PRO A 40 9.55 15.14 1.93
N ALA A 41 10.25 15.67 2.94
CA ALA A 41 9.62 16.16 4.15
C ALA A 41 8.64 17.30 3.82
N SER A 42 7.38 17.14 4.22
CA SER A 42 6.31 18.13 4.03
C SER A 42 6.32 19.24 5.09
N GLY A 43 7.17 19.10 6.12
CA GLY A 43 7.18 19.95 7.31
C GLY A 43 6.04 19.67 8.30
N LYS A 44 5.11 18.75 7.97
CA LYS A 44 3.99 18.36 8.83
C LYS A 44 4.17 16.92 9.31
N ILE A 45 4.77 16.78 10.49
CA ILE A 45 5.02 15.48 11.13
C ILE A 45 3.81 15.14 12.02
N LEU A 46 3.21 13.97 11.80
CA LEU A 46 2.15 13.41 12.62
C LEU A 46 2.71 12.80 13.92
N SER A 47 1.84 12.61 14.91
CA SER A 47 2.19 11.89 16.13
C SER A 47 2.75 10.49 15.77
N GLY A 48 3.94 10.18 16.31
CA GLY A 48 4.67 8.95 15.97
C GLY A 48 5.75 9.08 14.89
N GLY A 49 6.11 10.30 14.48
CA GLY A 49 7.32 10.57 13.68
C GLY A 49 7.19 10.28 12.18
N VAL A 50 5.97 10.33 11.65
CA VAL A 50 5.67 10.06 10.23
C VAL A 50 5.21 11.33 9.54
N ASP A 51 5.70 11.56 8.34
CA ASP A 51 5.25 12.66 7.51
C ASP A 51 3.80 12.45 7.06
N ALA A 52 2.96 13.49 7.10
CA ALA A 52 1.55 13.38 6.72
C ALA A 52 1.35 12.82 5.29
N ASN A 53 2.28 13.08 4.36
CA ASN A 53 2.20 12.60 2.99
C ASN A 53 2.74 11.16 2.81
N ALA A 54 3.51 10.65 3.76
CA ALA A 54 4.12 9.31 3.66
C ALA A 54 3.10 8.18 3.61
N LEU A 55 1.94 8.36 4.27
CA LEU A 55 0.87 7.35 4.31
C LEU A 55 -0.04 7.36 3.09
N HIS A 56 0.01 8.40 2.25
CA HIS A 56 -0.88 8.53 1.11
C HIS A 56 -0.68 7.40 0.08
N LYS A 57 0.57 7.10 -0.28
CA LYS A 57 0.89 6.06 -1.27
C LYS A 57 0.59 4.63 -0.76
N PRO A 58 0.96 4.24 0.47
CA PRO A 58 0.56 2.96 1.06
C PRO A 58 -0.96 2.77 1.13
N LYS A 59 -1.70 3.80 1.57
CA LYS A 59 -3.16 3.77 1.64
C LYS A 59 -3.77 3.55 0.25
N ARG A 60 -3.28 4.27 -0.76
CA ARG A 60 -3.72 4.08 -2.16
C ARG A 60 -3.37 2.70 -2.71
N PHE A 61 -2.20 2.16 -2.37
CA PHE A 61 -1.81 0.81 -2.78
C PHE A 61 -2.76 -0.22 -2.20
N PHE A 62 -2.99 -0.20 -0.88
CA PHE A 62 -3.84 -1.19 -0.23
C PHE A 62 -5.32 -1.01 -0.60
N GLY A 63 -5.80 0.23 -0.65
CA GLY A 63 -7.16 0.57 -1.09
C GLY A 63 -7.42 0.37 -2.58
N SER A 64 -6.44 -0.11 -3.36
CA SER A 64 -6.66 -0.52 -4.74
C SER A 64 -7.42 -1.85 -4.86
N ALA A 65 -7.39 -2.68 -3.81
CA ALA A 65 -8.16 -3.92 -3.73
C ALA A 65 -9.66 -3.62 -3.82
N ARG A 66 -10.30 -4.15 -4.86
CA ARG A 66 -11.73 -4.02 -5.12
C ARG A 66 -12.17 -5.01 -6.18
N LYS A 67 -13.45 -5.36 -6.17
CA LYS A 67 -14.12 -6.00 -7.32
C LYS A 67 -14.49 -4.92 -8.32
N ILE A 68 -14.27 -5.18 -9.61
CA ILE A 68 -14.65 -4.26 -10.69
C ILE A 68 -15.90 -4.82 -11.37
N GLU A 69 -16.87 -3.95 -11.66
CA GLU A 69 -18.08 -4.33 -12.41
C GLU A 69 -17.72 -4.58 -13.88
N GLY A 70 -18.17 -5.70 -14.44
CA GLY A 70 -17.83 -6.10 -15.82
C GLY A 70 -16.38 -6.54 -16.03
N GLY A 71 -15.60 -6.72 -14.95
CA GLY A 71 -14.22 -7.22 -14.98
C GLY A 71 -13.95 -8.27 -13.91
N GLY A 72 -12.69 -8.45 -13.54
CA GLY A 72 -12.28 -9.34 -12.45
C GLY A 72 -12.29 -8.66 -11.08
N SER A 73 -11.58 -9.26 -10.11
CA SER A 73 -11.37 -8.70 -8.78
C SER A 73 -9.90 -8.60 -8.39
N LEU A 74 -9.54 -7.53 -7.68
CA LEU A 74 -8.25 -7.40 -7.01
C LEU A 74 -8.42 -7.62 -5.51
N THR A 75 -7.80 -8.66 -4.97
CA THR A 75 -7.74 -8.93 -3.54
C THR A 75 -6.31 -8.72 -3.03
N ILE A 76 -6.14 -7.98 -1.94
CA ILE A 76 -4.84 -7.77 -1.29
C ILE A 76 -4.96 -8.24 0.15
N ILE A 77 -4.13 -9.21 0.54
CA ILE A 77 -3.99 -9.65 1.92
C ILE A 77 -2.60 -9.21 2.37
N ALA A 78 -2.53 -8.44 3.44
CA ALA A 78 -1.27 -7.93 3.95
C ALA A 78 -1.08 -8.22 5.43
N THR A 79 0.15 -8.54 5.81
CA THR A 79 0.53 -8.61 7.23
C THR A 79 0.76 -7.20 7.75
N ALA A 80 0.44 -6.99 9.03
CA ALA A 80 0.64 -5.74 9.74
C ALA A 80 1.37 -6.04 11.07
N LEU A 81 2.51 -5.37 11.30
CA LEU A 81 3.26 -5.48 12.55
C LEU A 81 2.69 -4.55 13.62
N ILE A 82 1.81 -5.05 14.48
CA ILE A 82 1.42 -4.36 15.70
C ILE A 82 2.57 -4.42 16.73
N ASP A 83 2.66 -3.44 17.64
CA ASP A 83 3.68 -3.34 18.70
C ASP A 83 5.13 -3.06 18.28
N THR A 84 5.33 -2.40 17.13
CA THR A 84 6.64 -1.79 16.87
C THR A 84 6.84 -0.54 17.74
N ALA A 85 8.10 -0.16 18.01
CA ALA A 85 8.44 1.09 18.71
C ALA A 85 7.86 2.37 18.05
N LEU A 86 7.33 2.25 16.82
CA LEU A 86 6.65 3.32 16.11
C LEU A 86 5.13 3.24 16.33
N ARG A 87 4.52 4.36 16.76
CA ARG A 87 3.12 4.43 17.23
C ARG A 87 2.07 4.73 16.15
N TRP A 88 2.48 4.91 14.90
CA TRP A 88 1.61 5.39 13.79
C TRP A 88 0.79 4.30 13.09
N MET A 89 0.92 3.04 13.54
CA MET A 89 0.23 1.90 12.96
C MET A 89 -0.86 1.32 13.87
N LYS A 90 -1.07 1.96 15.03
CA LYS A 90 -2.33 1.94 15.76
C LYS A 90 -3.24 3.01 15.17
#